data_AF-A0A1Y5HV24-F1
#
_entry.id   AF-A0A1Y5HV24-F1
#
_cell.length_a   1.000
_cell.length_b   1.000
_cell.length_c   1.000
_cell.angle_alpha   90.00
_cell.angle_beta   90.00
_cell.angle_gamma   90.00
#
_symmetry.space_group_name_H-M   'P 1'
#
loop_
_entity.id
_entity.type
_entity.pdbx_description
1 polymer ?
#
loop_
_entity_poly.entity_id
_entity_poly.type
_entity_poly.pdbx_seq_one_letter_code
_entity_poly.pdbx_strand_id
1 'polypeptide(L)'
;KQKDFNLRTARFDFFGEQVEVEYHKKFKQSFRSKIGNEAIADYWQALASQPHKEIVTQLSKTADELQLNDWGTALLFDQFARELQGSNQRNQASRQLTSWFLLVKAGFNARVAYNDQVFLLMPSEQQLFATTYFTLDSQRYYSVSLNEKPMKPGKVFTYSGKHLDGQRNLDFSEPNKFIANKHQAERDLSFNYNGEKYDIKVHYPKDMVNYFSTFPQLELKNYFSAGMPNETAYSLLTQLKPIVEGHSETEAVNRLLRFVQTAFEYKTDDDQFQRENYLFPLETLHYPYSDCEDRAALFAWLTESLLKLDVVIVEFPGHVATAVQFSQKSNGDNWKFNGKRYTIADPTYINANAGMTMPQYQSKAPTLVAF
;
A
#
# COMPACT_ATOMS: atom_id res chain seq x y z
N LYS A 1 -41.56 13.00 -9.20
CA LYS A 1 -40.76 11.83 -9.66
C LYS A 1 -41.36 10.58 -9.04
N GLN A 2 -41.85 9.64 -9.85
CA GLN A 2 -42.42 8.37 -9.37
C GLN A 2 -41.28 7.50 -8.81
N LYS A 3 -41.41 6.99 -7.59
CA LYS A 3 -40.39 6.17 -6.94
C LYS A 3 -40.27 4.84 -7.69
N ASP A 4 -39.13 4.57 -8.31
CA ASP A 4 -38.89 3.25 -8.92
C ASP A 4 -38.74 2.22 -7.80
N PHE A 5 -39.77 1.40 -7.60
CA PHE A 5 -39.81 0.36 -6.57
C PHE A 5 -38.77 -0.75 -6.77
N ASN A 6 -38.10 -0.79 -7.93
CA ASN A 6 -37.03 -1.74 -8.20
C ASN A 6 -35.65 -1.25 -7.81
N LEU A 7 -35.47 0.05 -7.53
CA LEU A 7 -34.21 0.56 -7.01
C LEU A 7 -34.04 0.18 -5.53
N ARG A 8 -32.79 -0.07 -5.16
CA ARG A 8 -32.29 -0.37 -3.82
C ARG A 8 -31.01 0.43 -3.61
N THR A 9 -30.66 0.69 -2.36
CA THR A 9 -29.44 1.40 -1.99
C THR A 9 -28.60 0.46 -1.14
N ALA A 10 -27.37 0.20 -1.54
CA ALA A 10 -26.36 -0.42 -0.68
C ALA A 10 -25.69 0.71 0.11
N ARG A 11 -25.50 0.51 1.41
CA ARG A 11 -24.79 1.45 2.30
C ARG A 11 -23.71 0.67 3.02
N PHE A 12 -22.48 1.16 2.96
CA PHE A 12 -21.37 0.49 3.63
C PHE A 12 -20.32 1.51 4.05
N ASP A 13 -19.56 1.13 5.08
CA ASP A 13 -18.34 1.82 5.46
C ASP A 13 -17.19 1.37 4.55
N PHE A 14 -16.40 2.33 4.10
CA PHE A 14 -15.18 2.13 3.33
C PHE A 14 -14.08 2.98 3.95
N PHE A 15 -13.30 2.38 4.86
CA PHE A 15 -12.25 3.06 5.64
C PHE A 15 -12.78 4.33 6.33
N GLY A 16 -13.89 4.21 7.05
CA GLY A 16 -14.54 5.33 7.73
C GLY A 16 -15.52 6.11 6.86
N GLU A 17 -15.33 6.16 5.54
CA GLU A 17 -16.22 6.88 4.64
C GLU A 17 -17.51 6.11 4.38
N GLN A 18 -18.65 6.80 4.47
CA GLN A 18 -19.96 6.17 4.23
C GLN A 18 -20.32 6.29 2.76
N VAL A 19 -20.35 5.14 2.07
CA VAL A 19 -20.64 5.07 0.65
C VAL A 19 -22.06 4.58 0.43
N GLU A 20 -22.82 5.28 -0.42
CA GLU A 20 -24.14 4.86 -0.88
C GLU A 20 -24.11 4.59 -2.38
N VAL A 21 -24.61 3.41 -2.80
CA VAL A 21 -24.71 3.04 -4.21
C VAL A 21 -26.11 2.55 -4.51
N GLU A 22 -26.79 3.24 -5.43
CA GLU A 22 -28.08 2.81 -5.95
C GLU A 22 -27.91 1.73 -7.01
N TYR A 23 -28.72 0.67 -6.92
CA TYR A 23 -28.72 -0.44 -7.85
C TYR A 23 -30.13 -1.00 -8.06
N HIS A 24 -30.37 -1.58 -9.23
CA HIS A 24 -31.61 -2.28 -9.50
C HIS A 24 -31.65 -3.62 -8.75
N LYS A 25 -32.75 -3.96 -8.06
CA LYS A 25 -32.85 -5.14 -7.18
C LYS A 25 -32.49 -6.47 -7.86
N LYS A 26 -32.69 -6.57 -9.18
CA LYS A 26 -32.33 -7.76 -9.98
C LYS A 26 -30.83 -7.86 -10.29
N PHE A 27 -30.03 -6.85 -9.97
CA PHE A 27 -28.56 -6.93 -10.08
C PHE A 27 -27.97 -7.90 -9.05
N LYS A 28 -28.57 -8.01 -7.86
CA LYS A 28 -28.16 -8.98 -6.86
C LYS A 28 -28.52 -10.40 -7.32
N GLN A 29 -27.52 -11.11 -7.86
CA GLN A 29 -27.60 -12.51 -8.26
C GLN A 29 -26.96 -13.41 -7.20
N SER A 30 -27.35 -14.68 -7.12
CA SER A 30 -26.73 -15.66 -6.22
C SER A 30 -26.14 -16.80 -7.01
N PHE A 31 -24.84 -17.07 -6.80
CA PHE A 31 -24.18 -18.24 -7.38
C PHE A 31 -24.41 -19.46 -6.48
N ARG A 32 -25.22 -20.41 -6.96
CA ARG A 32 -25.57 -21.64 -6.22
C ARG A 32 -25.21 -22.94 -6.96
N SER A 33 -24.83 -22.83 -8.23
CA SER A 33 -24.43 -23.96 -9.06
C SER A 33 -23.07 -24.50 -8.65
N LYS A 34 -22.75 -25.73 -9.06
CA LYS A 34 -21.38 -26.24 -9.00
C LYS A 34 -20.48 -25.32 -9.83
N ILE A 35 -19.31 -24.97 -9.30
CA ILE A 35 -18.36 -24.09 -9.99
C ILE A 35 -17.86 -24.79 -11.26
N GLY A 36 -17.88 -24.06 -12.37
CA GLY A 36 -17.52 -24.54 -13.69
C GLY A 36 -17.70 -23.45 -14.74
N ASN A 37 -17.11 -23.65 -15.92
CA ASN A 37 -17.10 -22.64 -17.00
C ASN A 37 -18.50 -22.13 -17.37
N GLU A 38 -19.44 -23.04 -17.64
CA GLU A 38 -20.81 -22.70 -18.05
C GLU A 38 -21.54 -21.89 -16.97
N ALA A 39 -21.50 -22.35 -15.72
CA ALA A 39 -22.15 -21.65 -14.61
C ALA A 39 -21.57 -20.24 -14.37
N ILE A 40 -20.26 -20.07 -14.53
CA ILE A 40 -19.60 -18.76 -14.42
C ILE A 40 -20.05 -17.84 -15.57
N ALA A 41 -20.11 -18.37 -16.79
CA ALA A 41 -20.56 -17.63 -17.96
C ALA A 41 -22.03 -17.19 -17.83
N ASP A 42 -22.91 -18.09 -17.34
CA ASP A 42 -24.32 -17.78 -17.09
C ASP A 42 -24.48 -16.68 -16.03
N TYR A 43 -23.68 -16.73 -14.95
CA TYR A 43 -23.69 -15.70 -13.93
C TYR A 43 -23.25 -14.34 -14.48
N TRP A 44 -22.19 -14.32 -15.30
CA TRP A 44 -21.76 -13.11 -16.01
C TRP A 44 -22.89 -12.54 -16.88
N GLN A 45 -23.55 -13.37 -17.69
CA GLN A 45 -24.66 -12.94 -18.54
C GLN A 45 -25.82 -12.38 -17.71
N ALA A 46 -26.14 -13.02 -16.59
CA ALA A 46 -27.19 -12.56 -15.68
C ALA A 46 -26.91 -11.17 -15.10
N LEU A 47 -25.64 -10.84 -14.79
CA LEU A 47 -25.24 -9.48 -14.38
C LEU A 47 -25.24 -8.51 -15.57
N ALA A 48 -24.71 -8.93 -16.72
CA ALA A 48 -24.63 -8.11 -17.93
C ALA A 48 -26.00 -7.66 -18.45
N SER A 49 -27.06 -8.46 -18.21
CA SER A 49 -28.43 -8.13 -18.61
C SER A 49 -29.12 -7.13 -17.69
N GLN A 50 -28.49 -6.68 -16.60
CA GLN A 50 -29.02 -5.72 -15.64
C GLN A 50 -28.43 -4.32 -15.86
N PRO A 51 -29.10 -3.24 -15.41
CA PRO A 51 -28.56 -1.88 -15.50
C PRO A 51 -27.38 -1.69 -14.52
N HIS A 52 -26.19 -2.06 -14.97
CA HIS A 52 -24.96 -2.05 -14.19
C HIS A 52 -24.08 -0.82 -14.44
N LYS A 53 -24.33 -0.06 -15.51
CA LYS A 53 -23.52 1.11 -15.87
C LYS A 53 -23.58 2.17 -14.78
N GLU A 54 -24.76 2.43 -14.24
CA GLU A 54 -24.98 3.39 -13.17
C GLU A 54 -24.23 3.00 -11.88
N ILE A 55 -24.08 1.70 -11.60
CA ILE A 55 -23.29 1.19 -10.47
C ILE A 55 -21.81 1.53 -10.68
N VAL A 56 -21.27 1.20 -11.86
CA VAL A 56 -19.87 1.48 -12.21
C VAL A 56 -19.59 2.97 -12.16
N THR A 57 -20.49 3.81 -12.69
CA THR A 57 -20.34 5.27 -12.65
C THR A 57 -20.33 5.82 -11.23
N GLN A 58 -21.24 5.36 -10.35
CA GLN A 58 -21.27 5.80 -8.96
C GLN A 58 -19.99 5.42 -8.22
N LEU A 59 -19.56 4.15 -8.33
CA LEU A 59 -18.35 3.66 -7.67
C LEU A 59 -17.08 4.34 -8.21
N SER A 60 -16.98 4.56 -9.52
CA SER A 60 -15.83 5.26 -10.12
C SER A 60 -15.79 6.72 -9.66
N LYS A 61 -16.94 7.40 -9.63
CA LYS A 61 -17.04 8.77 -9.09
C LYS A 61 -16.62 8.83 -7.63
N THR A 62 -17.05 7.86 -6.81
CA THR A 62 -16.61 7.77 -5.41
C THR A 62 -15.11 7.53 -5.30
N ALA A 63 -14.53 6.67 -6.15
CA ALA A 63 -13.08 6.45 -6.17
C ALA A 63 -12.31 7.74 -6.53
N ASP A 64 -12.80 8.51 -7.50
CA ASP A 64 -12.20 9.80 -7.90
C ASP A 64 -12.33 10.85 -6.78
N GLU A 65 -13.50 10.96 -6.15
CA GLU A 65 -13.76 11.88 -5.03
C GLU A 65 -12.87 11.58 -3.81
N LEU A 66 -12.60 10.30 -3.56
CA LEU A 66 -11.71 9.84 -2.50
C LEU A 66 -10.23 9.82 -2.95
N GLN A 67 -9.92 10.13 -4.21
CA GLN A 67 -8.56 10.05 -4.78
C GLN A 67 -7.89 8.68 -4.55
N LEU A 68 -8.64 7.60 -4.73
CA LEU A 68 -8.11 6.24 -4.63
C LEU A 68 -7.18 5.94 -5.80
N ASN A 69 -6.07 5.24 -5.54
CA ASN A 69 -5.34 4.57 -6.61
C ASN A 69 -6.12 3.32 -7.08
N ASP A 70 -5.52 2.54 -7.98
CA ASP A 70 -6.20 1.39 -8.57
C ASP A 70 -6.47 0.26 -7.57
N TRP A 71 -5.60 0.08 -6.56
CA TRP A 71 -5.84 -0.88 -5.48
C TRP A 71 -7.01 -0.46 -4.60
N GLY A 72 -7.04 0.81 -4.15
CA GLY A 72 -8.15 1.36 -3.40
C GLY A 72 -9.48 1.28 -4.17
N THR A 73 -9.43 1.59 -5.48
CA THR A 73 -10.59 1.46 -6.36
C THR A 73 -11.07 0.01 -6.44
N ALA A 74 -10.16 -0.96 -6.56
CA ALA A 74 -10.54 -2.36 -6.59
C ALA A 74 -11.20 -2.82 -5.28
N LEU A 75 -10.66 -2.38 -4.13
CA LEU A 75 -11.24 -2.64 -2.82
C LEU A 75 -12.66 -2.06 -2.67
N LEU A 76 -12.89 -0.84 -3.18
CA LEU A 76 -14.20 -0.18 -3.14
C LEU A 76 -15.25 -0.98 -3.92
N PHE A 77 -14.91 -1.42 -5.13
CA PHE A 77 -15.79 -2.22 -5.97
C PHE A 77 -16.12 -3.58 -5.33
N ASP A 78 -15.12 -4.23 -4.72
CA ASP A 78 -15.31 -5.47 -3.98
C ASP A 78 -16.10 -5.28 -2.67
N GLN A 79 -15.96 -4.14 -2.01
CA GLN A 79 -16.73 -3.79 -0.83
C GLN A 79 -18.22 -3.64 -1.16
N PHE A 80 -18.57 -3.02 -2.29
CA PHE A 80 -19.95 -3.01 -2.77
C PHE A 80 -20.47 -4.43 -3.07
N ALA A 81 -19.66 -5.27 -3.74
CA ALA A 81 -20.04 -6.65 -4.00
C ALA A 81 -20.30 -7.44 -2.71
N ARG A 82 -19.54 -7.19 -1.64
CA ARG A 82 -19.79 -7.76 -0.30
C ARG A 82 -21.08 -7.31 0.31
N GLU A 83 -21.36 -6.01 0.27
CA GLU A 83 -22.59 -5.46 0.83
C GLU A 83 -23.81 -6.07 0.12
N LEU A 84 -23.73 -6.22 -1.20
CA LEU A 84 -24.78 -6.89 -1.97
C LEU A 84 -24.97 -8.35 -1.56
N GLN A 85 -23.89 -9.13 -1.46
CA GLN A 85 -23.96 -10.58 -1.33
C GLN A 85 -24.01 -11.06 0.13
N GLY A 86 -23.59 -10.22 1.08
CA GLY A 86 -23.31 -10.59 2.46
C GLY A 86 -21.97 -11.31 2.64
N SER A 87 -21.49 -11.35 3.89
CA SER A 87 -20.15 -11.83 4.28
C SER A 87 -20.04 -13.34 4.50
N ASN A 88 -21.14 -14.10 4.46
CA ASN A 88 -21.14 -15.54 4.69
C ASN A 88 -20.29 -16.28 3.63
N GLN A 89 -19.53 -17.29 4.05
CA GLN A 89 -18.70 -18.15 3.18
C GLN A 89 -19.49 -18.75 2.01
N ARG A 90 -20.77 -19.09 2.20
CA ARG A 90 -21.63 -19.63 1.13
C ARG A 90 -21.86 -18.67 -0.04
N ASN A 91 -21.54 -17.38 0.13
CA ASN A 91 -21.70 -16.35 -0.88
C ASN A 91 -20.36 -15.90 -1.48
N GLN A 92 -19.25 -16.57 -1.13
CA GLN A 92 -17.91 -16.23 -1.61
C GLN A 92 -17.82 -16.18 -3.14
N ALA A 93 -18.31 -17.23 -3.82
CA ALA A 93 -18.31 -17.26 -5.29
C ALA A 93 -19.14 -16.11 -5.88
N SER A 94 -20.32 -15.80 -5.32
CA SER A 94 -21.12 -14.66 -5.77
C SER A 94 -20.36 -13.33 -5.62
N ARG A 95 -19.62 -13.14 -4.51
CA ARG A 95 -18.81 -11.94 -4.30
C ARG A 95 -17.71 -11.83 -5.35
N GLN A 96 -16.86 -12.85 -5.45
CA GLN A 96 -15.72 -12.88 -6.37
C GLN A 96 -16.15 -12.64 -7.82
N LEU A 97 -17.25 -13.29 -8.26
CA LEU A 97 -17.78 -13.11 -9.61
C LEU A 97 -18.42 -11.74 -9.83
N THR A 98 -19.11 -11.18 -8.83
CA THR A 98 -19.65 -9.81 -8.93
C THR A 98 -18.54 -8.76 -8.94
N SER A 99 -17.52 -8.89 -8.09
CA SER A 99 -16.34 -8.03 -8.08
C SER A 99 -15.63 -8.08 -9.44
N TRP A 100 -15.33 -9.30 -9.94
CA TRP A 100 -14.76 -9.49 -11.27
C TRP A 100 -15.56 -8.79 -12.36
N PHE A 101 -16.88 -9.00 -12.41
CA PHE A 101 -17.76 -8.36 -13.40
C PHE A 101 -17.65 -6.84 -13.35
N LEU A 102 -17.80 -6.24 -12.17
CA LEU A 102 -17.78 -4.79 -12.02
C LEU A 102 -16.40 -4.19 -12.34
N LEU A 103 -15.31 -4.86 -11.95
CA LEU A 103 -13.94 -4.42 -12.23
C LEU A 103 -13.64 -4.44 -13.72
N VAL A 104 -14.03 -5.50 -14.44
CA VAL A 104 -13.91 -5.52 -15.91
C VAL A 104 -14.72 -4.39 -16.54
N LYS A 105 -15.95 -4.14 -16.05
CA LYS A 105 -16.79 -3.04 -16.54
C LYS A 105 -16.26 -1.65 -16.19
N ALA A 106 -15.39 -1.55 -15.20
CA ALA A 106 -14.65 -0.34 -14.83
C ALA A 106 -13.30 -0.20 -15.57
N GLY A 107 -12.98 -1.09 -16.52
CA GLY A 107 -11.77 -0.98 -17.33
C GLY A 107 -10.56 -1.77 -16.82
N PHE A 108 -10.66 -2.45 -15.68
CA PHE A 108 -9.58 -3.27 -15.16
C PHE A 108 -9.40 -4.56 -15.96
N ASN A 109 -8.15 -5.00 -16.11
CA ASN A 109 -7.76 -6.28 -16.68
C ASN A 109 -7.99 -7.42 -15.67
N ALA A 110 -9.22 -7.56 -15.17
CA ALA A 110 -9.58 -8.59 -14.20
C ALA A 110 -10.01 -9.89 -14.91
N ARG A 111 -9.59 -11.02 -14.35
CA ARG A 111 -9.98 -12.37 -14.78
C ARG A 111 -10.45 -13.19 -13.59
N VAL A 112 -11.04 -14.33 -13.88
CA VAL A 112 -11.31 -15.37 -12.88
C VAL A 112 -10.55 -16.64 -13.20
N ALA A 113 -10.06 -17.27 -12.15
CA ALA A 113 -9.64 -18.66 -12.17
C ALA A 113 -10.53 -19.46 -11.21
N TYR A 114 -10.64 -20.76 -11.43
CA TYR A 114 -11.51 -21.59 -10.59
C TYR A 114 -11.05 -23.04 -10.44
N ASN A 115 -11.45 -23.64 -9.33
CA ASN A 115 -11.49 -25.07 -9.07
C ASN A 115 -12.81 -25.35 -8.29
N ASP A 116 -12.74 -25.89 -7.07
CA ASP A 116 -13.85 -25.91 -6.11
C ASP A 116 -14.12 -24.52 -5.48
N GLN A 117 -13.30 -23.52 -5.80
CA GLN A 117 -13.45 -22.12 -5.41
C GLN A 117 -13.23 -21.20 -6.63
N VAL A 118 -13.68 -19.94 -6.52
CA VAL A 118 -13.43 -18.89 -7.52
C VAL A 118 -12.37 -17.94 -6.98
N PHE A 119 -11.40 -17.58 -7.83
CA PHE A 119 -10.29 -16.69 -7.52
C PHE A 119 -10.32 -15.50 -8.49
N LEU A 120 -10.23 -14.29 -7.95
CA LEU A 120 -10.03 -13.08 -8.74
C LEU A 120 -8.55 -12.94 -9.11
N LEU A 121 -8.29 -12.75 -10.40
CA LEU A 121 -6.95 -12.58 -10.93
C LEU A 121 -6.81 -11.16 -11.51
N MET A 122 -5.79 -10.42 -11.08
CA MET A 122 -5.49 -9.10 -11.62
C MET A 122 -3.98 -8.95 -11.86
N PRO A 123 -3.55 -8.45 -13.03
CA PRO A 123 -2.17 -8.06 -13.26
C PRO A 123 -1.87 -6.74 -12.55
N SER A 124 -0.59 -6.50 -12.29
CA SER A 124 -0.11 -5.27 -11.68
C SER A 124 1.11 -4.74 -12.41
N GLU A 125 1.29 -3.42 -12.39
CA GLU A 125 2.50 -2.75 -12.84
C GLU A 125 3.67 -3.01 -11.88
N GLN A 126 3.41 -3.06 -10.58
CA GLN A 126 4.37 -3.43 -9.56
C GLN A 126 4.43 -4.96 -9.38
N GLN A 127 5.60 -5.46 -8.96
CA GLN A 127 5.72 -6.85 -8.55
C GLN A 127 5.09 -7.05 -7.16
N LEU A 128 4.25 -8.08 -7.04
CA LEU A 128 3.64 -8.48 -5.77
C LEU A 128 4.37 -9.70 -5.20
N PHE A 129 4.82 -9.61 -3.96
CA PHE A 129 5.49 -10.69 -3.23
C PHE A 129 4.49 -11.50 -2.43
N ALA A 130 4.90 -12.72 -2.05
CA ALA A 130 4.08 -13.70 -1.33
C ALA A 130 2.68 -13.97 -1.94
N THR A 131 2.45 -13.56 -3.19
CA THR A 131 1.17 -13.62 -3.89
C THR A 131 1.27 -14.61 -5.04
N THR A 132 0.38 -15.61 -5.05
CA THR A 132 0.36 -16.60 -6.14
C THR A 132 -0.05 -15.94 -7.45
N TYR A 133 0.64 -16.22 -8.54
CA TYR A 133 0.29 -15.71 -9.86
C TYR A 133 0.32 -16.80 -10.93
N PHE A 134 -0.37 -16.53 -12.03
CA PHE A 134 -0.36 -17.33 -13.24
C PHE A 134 0.15 -16.48 -14.40
N THR A 135 0.99 -17.05 -15.26
CA THR A 135 1.46 -16.35 -16.47
C THR A 135 0.54 -16.69 -17.63
N LEU A 136 -0.15 -15.68 -18.16
CA LEU A 136 -1.02 -15.77 -19.34
C LEU A 136 -0.50 -14.77 -20.37
N ASP A 137 -0.21 -15.21 -21.59
CA ASP A 137 0.32 -14.36 -22.68
C ASP A 137 1.52 -13.49 -22.23
N SER A 138 2.48 -14.09 -21.51
CA SER A 138 3.66 -13.41 -20.94
C SER A 138 3.38 -12.34 -19.87
N GLN A 139 2.13 -12.16 -19.44
CA GLN A 139 1.74 -11.27 -18.35
C GLN A 139 1.48 -12.09 -17.08
N ARG A 140 1.97 -11.61 -15.92
CA ARG A 140 1.61 -12.16 -14.61
C ARG A 140 0.24 -11.66 -14.19
N TYR A 141 -0.65 -12.59 -13.85
CA TYR A 141 -1.95 -12.36 -13.24
C TYR A 141 -1.92 -12.87 -11.81
N TYR A 142 -1.98 -11.97 -10.84
CA TYR A 142 -1.90 -12.29 -9.42
C TYR A 142 -3.28 -12.65 -8.87
N SER A 143 -3.34 -13.69 -8.03
CA SER A 143 -4.53 -14.06 -7.28
C SER A 143 -4.70 -13.11 -6.10
N VAL A 144 -5.30 -11.96 -6.38
CA VAL A 144 -5.51 -10.90 -5.38
C VAL A 144 -6.64 -11.30 -4.43
N SER A 145 -6.41 -11.06 -3.15
CA SER A 145 -7.44 -11.16 -2.13
C SER A 145 -7.71 -9.74 -1.68
N LEU A 146 -8.81 -9.16 -2.15
CA LEU A 146 -9.25 -7.80 -1.82
C LEU A 146 -9.68 -7.76 -0.35
N ASN A 147 -10.94 -7.49 -0.01
CA ASN A 147 -11.33 -7.51 1.40
C ASN A 147 -11.50 -8.95 1.98
N GLU A 148 -10.95 -10.00 1.34
CA GLU A 148 -11.01 -11.42 1.79
C GLU A 148 -9.65 -11.87 2.33
N LYS A 149 -9.64 -12.95 3.12
CA LYS A 149 -8.40 -13.61 3.50
C LYS A 149 -7.69 -14.15 2.25
N PRO A 150 -6.34 -14.06 2.20
CA PRO A 150 -5.55 -14.68 1.14
C PRO A 150 -5.92 -16.14 0.89
N MET A 151 -6.25 -16.45 -0.36
CA MET A 151 -6.45 -17.82 -0.81
C MET A 151 -5.24 -18.29 -1.59
N LYS A 152 -4.81 -19.53 -1.37
CA LYS A 152 -3.71 -20.15 -2.14
C LYS A 152 -4.31 -20.99 -3.27
N PRO A 153 -4.39 -20.48 -4.51
CA PRO A 153 -4.91 -21.29 -5.60
C PRO A 153 -3.91 -22.43 -5.87
N GLY A 154 -4.43 -23.66 -5.95
CA GLY A 154 -3.68 -24.81 -6.43
C GLY A 154 -3.68 -24.86 -7.96
N LYS A 155 -3.94 -26.05 -8.52
CA LYS A 155 -4.28 -26.16 -9.95
C LYS A 155 -5.67 -25.57 -10.18
N VAL A 156 -5.77 -24.67 -11.15
CA VAL A 156 -7.01 -23.95 -11.47
C VAL A 156 -7.22 -23.92 -12.98
N PHE A 157 -8.47 -23.77 -13.39
CA PHE A 157 -8.86 -23.48 -14.76
C PHE A 157 -9.07 -21.98 -14.93
N THR A 158 -8.77 -21.45 -16.11
CA THR A 158 -9.10 -20.08 -16.53
C THR A 158 -9.33 -20.08 -18.04
N TYR A 159 -9.73 -18.93 -18.60
CA TYR A 159 -10.03 -18.78 -20.03
C TYR A 159 -8.96 -17.94 -20.74
N SER A 160 -8.74 -18.26 -22.02
CA SER A 160 -7.76 -17.58 -22.88
C SER A 160 -8.26 -16.26 -23.46
N GLY A 161 -9.57 -16.05 -23.52
CA GLY A 161 -10.17 -14.81 -24.05
C GLY A 161 -9.78 -13.56 -23.27
N LYS A 162 -9.67 -12.42 -23.97
CA LYS A 162 -9.51 -11.09 -23.36
C LYS A 162 -10.86 -10.37 -23.40
N HIS A 163 -11.26 -9.74 -22.29
CA HIS A 163 -12.38 -8.81 -22.31
C HIS A 163 -11.91 -7.49 -22.93
N LEU A 164 -12.51 -7.09 -24.05
CA LEU A 164 -12.17 -5.82 -24.71
C LEU A 164 -12.45 -4.61 -23.81
N ASP A 165 -13.40 -4.75 -22.88
CA ASP A 165 -13.82 -3.68 -21.96
C ASP A 165 -12.79 -3.38 -20.86
N GLY A 166 -11.78 -4.24 -20.62
CA GLY A 166 -10.84 -4.07 -19.51
C GLY A 166 -9.41 -4.51 -19.83
N GLN A 167 -8.48 -3.56 -19.85
CA GLN A 167 -7.05 -3.78 -20.19
C GLN A 167 -6.08 -3.10 -19.21
N ARG A 168 -6.59 -2.32 -18.24
CA ARG A 168 -5.75 -1.61 -17.27
C ARG A 168 -5.26 -2.53 -16.16
N ASN A 169 -3.94 -2.59 -15.96
CA ASN A 169 -3.33 -3.31 -14.85
C ASN A 169 -3.44 -2.48 -13.56
N LEU A 170 -3.35 -3.12 -12.39
CA LEU A 170 -3.32 -2.41 -11.11
C LEU A 170 -2.03 -1.61 -10.97
N ASP A 171 -2.17 -0.31 -10.73
CA ASP A 171 -1.11 0.58 -10.26
C ASP A 171 -1.27 0.88 -8.76
N PHE A 172 -0.24 0.51 -7.98
CA PHE A 172 -0.18 0.73 -6.54
C PHE A 172 0.48 2.07 -6.16
N SER A 173 0.86 2.89 -7.14
CA SER A 173 1.50 4.19 -6.92
C SER A 173 0.61 5.17 -6.16
N GLU A 174 1.26 6.20 -5.60
CA GLU A 174 0.64 7.32 -4.87
C GLU A 174 -0.43 6.93 -3.83
N PRO A 175 -0.18 5.90 -2.98
CA PRO A 175 -1.20 5.38 -2.08
C PRO A 175 -1.62 6.41 -1.00
N ASN A 176 -0.77 7.39 -0.70
CA ASN A 176 -1.00 8.45 0.28
C ASN A 176 -1.96 9.56 -0.21
N LYS A 177 -2.42 9.53 -1.47
CA LYS A 177 -3.39 10.49 -1.99
C LYS A 177 -4.82 10.23 -1.53
N PHE A 178 -5.12 9.03 -1.02
CA PHE A 178 -6.44 8.69 -0.52
C PHE A 178 -6.90 9.73 0.52
N ILE A 179 -8.04 10.37 0.28
CA ILE A 179 -8.67 11.29 1.22
C ILE A 179 -9.38 10.45 2.29
N ALA A 180 -8.65 10.10 3.34
CA ALA A 180 -9.17 9.43 4.54
C ALA A 180 -8.87 10.30 5.75
N ASN A 181 -9.88 10.84 6.42
CA ASN A 181 -9.63 11.74 7.56
C ASN A 181 -10.67 11.67 8.68
N LYS A 182 -11.64 10.78 8.60
CA LYS A 182 -12.73 10.71 9.57
C LYS A 182 -12.24 10.34 10.97
N HIS A 183 -11.38 9.33 11.08
CA HIS A 183 -10.76 8.94 12.33
C HIS A 183 -9.31 9.40 12.38
N GLN A 184 -9.02 10.32 13.30
CA GLN A 184 -7.67 10.75 13.59
C GLN A 184 -7.11 9.96 14.78
N ALA A 185 -5.83 9.65 14.71
CA ALA A 185 -5.05 9.13 15.80
C ALA A 185 -3.88 10.06 16.09
N GLU A 186 -3.30 9.87 17.27
CA GLU A 186 -2.23 10.68 17.79
C GLU A 186 -1.15 9.78 18.35
N ARG A 187 0.12 10.16 18.19
CA ARG A 187 1.24 9.51 18.84
C ARG A 187 2.23 10.54 19.34
N ASP A 188 2.58 10.40 20.61
CA ASP A 188 3.69 11.11 21.21
C ASP A 188 4.99 10.32 20.96
N LEU A 189 5.97 11.01 20.40
CA LEU A 189 7.31 10.51 20.12
C LEU A 189 8.31 11.41 20.86
N SER A 190 9.43 10.84 21.28
CA SER A 190 10.49 11.65 21.89
C SER A 190 11.86 11.09 21.56
N PHE A 191 12.86 11.98 21.48
CA PHE A 191 14.25 11.59 21.31
C PHE A 191 15.17 12.57 22.00
N ASN A 192 16.40 12.14 22.27
CA ASN A 192 17.44 13.00 22.83
C ASN A 192 18.58 13.15 21.84
N TYR A 193 19.07 14.36 21.65
CA TYR A 193 20.27 14.62 20.85
C TYR A 193 21.15 15.65 21.56
N ASN A 194 22.44 15.32 21.77
CA ASN A 194 23.40 16.18 22.48
C ASN A 194 22.93 16.73 23.84
N GLY A 195 22.18 15.93 24.59
CA GLY A 195 21.68 16.30 25.93
C GLY A 195 20.40 17.14 25.93
N GLU A 196 19.85 17.48 24.77
CA GLU A 196 18.55 18.11 24.62
C GLU A 196 17.48 17.07 24.29
N LYS A 197 16.33 17.14 24.97
CA LYS A 197 15.16 16.30 24.70
C LYS A 197 14.20 17.03 23.78
N TYR A 198 13.73 16.34 22.75
CA TYR A 198 12.69 16.81 21.84
C TYR A 198 11.47 15.92 21.96
N ASP A 199 10.31 16.54 22.13
CA ASP A 199 9.00 15.89 22.16
C ASP A 199 8.25 16.25 20.88
N ILE A 200 7.75 15.24 20.17
CA ILE A 200 7.09 15.37 18.87
C ILE A 200 5.72 14.72 18.96
N LYS A 201 4.69 15.48 18.61
CA LYS A 201 3.30 15.04 18.68
C LYS A 201 2.72 14.90 17.29
N VAL A 202 2.48 13.68 16.83
CA VAL A 202 2.07 13.41 15.45
C VAL A 202 0.59 13.11 15.38
N HIS A 203 -0.12 13.78 14.48
CA HIS A 203 -1.50 13.47 14.13
C HIS A 203 -1.55 12.75 12.77
N TYR A 204 -2.36 11.70 12.68
CA TYR A 204 -2.46 10.93 11.45
C TYR A 204 -3.83 10.27 11.23
N PRO A 205 -4.23 10.09 9.96
CA PRO A 205 -5.50 9.45 9.62
C PRO A 205 -5.43 7.93 9.85
N LYS A 206 -6.11 7.44 10.88
CA LYS A 206 -6.16 6.01 11.21
C LYS A 206 -6.80 5.19 10.08
N ASP A 207 -7.74 5.78 9.37
CA ASP A 207 -8.41 5.14 8.23
C ASP A 207 -7.45 4.82 7.09
N MET A 208 -6.43 5.67 6.86
CA MET A 208 -5.40 5.38 5.86
C MET A 208 -4.46 4.25 6.30
N VAL A 209 -4.18 4.13 7.60
CA VAL A 209 -3.42 2.97 8.12
C VAL A 209 -4.17 1.67 7.86
N ASN A 210 -5.50 1.66 8.08
CA ASN A 210 -6.32 0.50 7.75
C ASN A 210 -6.26 0.19 6.25
N TYR A 211 -6.26 1.21 5.39
CA TYR A 211 -6.10 1.05 3.95
C TYR A 211 -4.73 0.45 3.57
N PHE A 212 -3.64 0.97 4.13
CA PHE A 212 -2.29 0.46 3.89
C PHE A 212 -2.13 -0.99 4.33
N SER A 213 -2.77 -1.38 5.44
CA SER A 213 -2.77 -2.78 5.91
C SER A 213 -3.41 -3.79 4.95
N THR A 214 -4.12 -3.32 3.92
CA THR A 214 -4.71 -4.17 2.87
C THR A 214 -3.76 -4.44 1.70
N PHE A 215 -2.65 -3.71 1.59
CA PHE A 215 -1.76 -3.85 0.45
C PHE A 215 -1.11 -5.24 0.44
N PRO A 216 -0.98 -5.88 -0.73
CA PRO A 216 -0.03 -6.97 -0.88
C PRO A 216 1.40 -6.45 -0.68
N GLN A 217 2.32 -7.34 -0.32
CA GLN A 217 3.73 -7.00 -0.19
C GLN A 217 4.30 -6.51 -1.54
N LEU A 218 4.89 -5.32 -1.56
CA LEU A 218 5.49 -4.70 -2.75
C LEU A 218 7.02 -4.70 -2.70
N GLU A 219 7.68 -4.26 -3.78
CA GLU A 219 9.13 -3.98 -3.75
C GLU A 219 9.42 -2.79 -2.82
N LEU A 220 10.57 -2.82 -2.13
CA LEU A 220 10.99 -1.78 -1.16
C LEU A 220 10.83 -0.34 -1.70
N LYS A 221 11.23 -0.08 -2.95
CA LYS A 221 11.10 1.25 -3.56
C LYS A 221 9.69 1.84 -3.43
N ASN A 222 8.63 1.03 -3.50
CA ASN A 222 7.27 1.54 -3.41
C ASN A 222 6.94 2.12 -2.03
N TYR A 223 7.57 1.62 -0.96
CA TYR A 223 7.41 2.15 0.40
C TYR A 223 8.19 3.45 0.58
N PHE A 224 9.39 3.55 -0.01
CA PHE A 224 10.21 4.75 0.00
C PHE A 224 9.57 5.89 -0.82
N SER A 225 8.98 5.58 -1.98
CA SER A 225 8.34 6.57 -2.86
C SER A 225 6.89 6.90 -2.49
N ALA A 226 6.29 6.19 -1.52
CA ALA A 226 4.89 6.40 -1.12
C ALA A 226 4.63 7.77 -0.50
N GLY A 227 5.63 8.37 0.13
CA GLY A 227 5.51 9.65 0.81
C GLY A 227 4.67 9.59 2.09
N MET A 228 4.09 10.73 2.46
CA MET A 228 3.30 10.92 3.68
C MET A 228 2.02 11.71 3.37
N PRO A 229 0.90 11.47 4.07
CA PRO A 229 -0.32 12.28 3.89
C PRO A 229 -0.09 13.73 4.31
N ASN A 230 -0.71 14.68 3.61
CA ASN A 230 -0.42 16.12 3.76
C ASN A 230 -0.54 16.63 5.21
N GLU A 231 -1.60 16.26 5.93
CA GLU A 231 -1.81 16.71 7.32
C GLU A 231 -0.76 16.13 8.28
N THR A 232 -0.45 14.84 8.14
CA THR A 232 0.61 14.17 8.92
C THR A 232 1.98 14.74 8.59
N ALA A 233 2.25 14.99 7.31
CA ALA A 233 3.47 15.62 6.85
C ALA A 233 3.62 17.01 7.46
N TYR A 234 2.57 17.84 7.39
CA TYR A 234 2.58 19.18 7.98
C TYR A 234 2.84 19.14 9.49
N SER A 235 2.13 18.26 10.21
CA SER A 235 2.30 18.05 11.66
C SER A 235 3.74 17.68 12.02
N LEU A 236 4.32 16.71 11.32
CA LEU A 236 5.66 16.20 11.62
C LEU A 236 6.76 17.17 11.19
N LEU A 237 6.70 17.68 9.94
CA LEU A 237 7.73 18.56 9.38
C LEU A 237 7.80 19.91 10.12
N THR A 238 6.66 20.46 10.57
CA THR A 238 6.64 21.72 11.32
C THR A 238 7.38 21.61 12.66
N GLN A 239 7.34 20.45 13.30
CA GLN A 239 8.02 20.20 14.57
C GLN A 239 9.50 19.83 14.40
N LEU A 240 9.84 19.11 13.34
CA LEU A 240 11.22 18.71 13.06
C LEU A 240 12.04 19.80 12.37
N LYS A 241 11.41 20.72 11.62
CA LYS A 241 12.11 21.77 10.88
C LYS A 241 13.01 22.64 11.80
N PRO A 242 12.54 23.17 12.95
CA PRO A 242 13.40 23.97 13.84
C PRO A 242 14.58 23.19 14.43
N ILE A 243 14.50 21.85 14.45
CA ILE A 243 15.57 20.99 14.98
C ILE A 243 16.73 20.89 13.99
N VAL A 244 16.46 21.01 12.68
CA VAL A 244 17.45 20.84 11.61
C VAL A 244 17.86 22.15 10.93
N GLU A 245 17.03 23.18 10.98
CA GLU A 245 17.26 24.46 10.30
C GLU A 245 18.47 25.20 10.90
N GLY A 246 19.31 25.78 10.02
CA GLY A 246 20.53 26.49 10.43
C GLY A 246 21.75 25.60 10.72
N HIS A 247 21.61 24.27 10.69
CA HIS A 247 22.72 23.34 10.82
C HIS A 247 23.37 22.99 9.48
N SER A 248 24.58 22.41 9.52
CA SER A 248 25.18 21.80 8.33
C SER A 248 24.37 20.57 7.90
N GLU A 249 24.46 20.18 6.62
CA GLU A 249 23.74 19.00 6.12
C GLU A 249 24.04 17.74 6.94
N THR A 250 25.31 17.49 7.29
CA THR A 250 25.69 16.33 8.11
C THR A 250 25.08 16.37 9.51
N GLU A 251 25.07 17.53 10.15
CA GLU A 251 24.47 17.68 11.48
C GLU A 251 22.93 17.55 11.43
N ALA A 252 22.30 18.14 10.42
CA ALA A 252 20.86 18.01 10.18
C ALA A 252 20.46 16.55 9.93
N VAL A 253 21.23 15.83 9.10
CA VAL A 253 21.03 14.39 8.87
C VAL A 253 21.22 13.59 10.16
N ASN A 254 22.24 13.86 10.98
CA ASN A 254 22.46 13.15 12.23
C ASN A 254 21.32 13.35 13.24
N ARG A 255 20.69 14.52 13.24
CA ARG A 255 19.51 14.81 14.06
C ARG A 255 18.30 14.00 13.61
N LEU A 256 18.04 13.93 12.30
CA LEU A 256 16.99 13.07 11.74
C LEU A 256 17.27 11.59 11.98
N LEU A 257 18.53 11.15 11.85
CA LEU A 257 18.95 9.79 12.20
C LEU A 257 18.63 9.50 13.66
N ARG A 258 19.00 10.39 14.60
CA ARG A 258 18.71 10.19 16.02
C ARG A 258 17.22 10.07 16.30
N PHE A 259 16.40 10.93 15.67
CA PHE A 259 14.94 10.85 15.78
C PHE A 259 14.45 9.46 15.38
N VAL A 260 14.78 8.99 14.17
CA VAL A 260 14.30 7.67 13.69
C VAL A 260 14.91 6.50 14.47
N GLN A 261 16.17 6.59 14.88
CA GLN A 261 16.84 5.54 15.64
C GLN A 261 16.20 5.32 17.02
N THR A 262 15.80 6.40 17.71
CA THR A 262 15.49 6.34 19.15
C THR A 262 14.07 6.72 19.54
N ALA A 263 13.29 7.34 18.65
CA ALA A 263 11.88 7.64 18.93
C ALA A 263 10.95 6.43 18.74
N PHE A 264 11.45 5.35 18.14
CA PHE A 264 10.69 4.14 17.82
C PHE A 264 11.35 2.92 18.47
N GLU A 265 10.54 2.04 19.04
CA GLU A 265 11.03 0.75 19.53
C GLU A 265 11.33 -0.18 18.33
N TYR A 266 12.36 -1.02 18.47
CA TYR A 266 12.77 -1.95 17.41
C TYR A 266 12.19 -3.35 17.68
N LYS A 267 11.62 -3.95 16.64
CA LYS A 267 11.18 -5.35 16.65
C LYS A 267 11.07 -5.83 15.21
N THR A 268 11.48 -7.07 14.95
CA THR A 268 11.39 -7.65 13.60
C THR A 268 9.94 -7.89 13.19
N ASP A 269 9.69 -7.87 11.89
CA ASP A 269 8.41 -8.24 11.30
C ASP A 269 7.89 -9.62 11.74
N ASP A 270 8.75 -10.64 11.79
CA ASP A 270 8.34 -11.97 12.26
C ASP A 270 7.87 -11.94 13.72
N ASP A 271 8.55 -11.21 14.60
CA ASP A 271 8.14 -11.10 16.00
C ASP A 271 6.87 -10.25 16.18
N GLN A 272 6.63 -9.27 15.30
CA GLN A 272 5.47 -8.36 15.37
C GLN A 272 4.23 -8.91 14.65
N PHE A 273 4.39 -9.34 13.41
CA PHE A 273 3.33 -9.71 12.48
C PHE A 273 3.28 -11.21 12.15
N GLN A 274 4.29 -11.99 12.55
CA GLN A 274 4.44 -13.42 12.22
C GLN A 274 4.58 -13.69 10.72
N ARG A 275 5.05 -12.69 9.98
CA ARG A 275 5.36 -12.68 8.55
C ARG A 275 6.15 -11.40 8.22
N GLU A 276 6.89 -11.42 7.12
CA GLU A 276 7.38 -10.21 6.45
C GLU A 276 6.22 -9.26 6.10
N ASN A 277 6.35 -7.99 6.47
CA ASN A 277 5.32 -6.96 6.37
C ASN A 277 5.93 -5.54 6.47
N TYR A 278 6.54 -5.08 5.39
CA TYR A 278 7.11 -3.73 5.33
C TYR A 278 6.02 -2.66 5.55
N LEU A 279 6.35 -1.63 6.31
CA LEU A 279 5.46 -0.53 6.65
C LEU A 279 5.69 0.68 5.74
N PHE A 280 4.60 1.30 5.30
CA PHE A 280 4.70 2.64 4.74
C PHE A 280 5.12 3.65 5.82
N PRO A 281 5.74 4.80 5.47
CA PRO A 281 6.16 5.79 6.45
C PRO A 281 5.07 6.22 7.45
N LEU A 282 3.81 6.27 7.02
CA LEU A 282 2.65 6.52 7.90
C LEU A 282 2.42 5.40 8.92
N GLU A 283 2.56 4.14 8.51
CA GLU A 283 2.39 2.97 9.37
C GLU A 283 3.50 2.89 10.42
N THR A 284 4.74 3.28 10.08
CA THR A 284 5.84 3.42 11.05
C THR A 284 5.47 4.39 12.18
N LEU A 285 4.72 5.46 11.86
CA LEU A 285 4.19 6.40 12.86
C LEU A 285 3.02 5.82 13.66
N HIS A 286 2.33 4.80 13.16
CA HIS A 286 1.21 4.16 13.85
C HIS A 286 1.62 3.00 14.76
N TYR A 287 2.37 2.03 14.23
CA TYR A 287 2.66 0.78 14.92
C TYR A 287 3.70 0.95 16.04
N PRO A 288 3.58 0.20 17.15
CA PRO A 288 4.44 0.37 18.32
C PRO A 288 5.92 0.10 18.04
N TYR A 289 6.23 -0.81 17.11
CA TYR A 289 7.59 -1.13 16.70
C TYR A 289 7.76 -0.98 15.19
N SER A 290 9.03 -0.90 14.78
CA SER A 290 9.49 -0.80 13.38
C SER A 290 10.86 -1.46 13.24
N ASP A 291 11.13 -2.06 12.09
CA ASP A 291 12.44 -2.65 11.77
C ASP A 291 13.22 -1.82 10.73
N CYS A 292 14.10 -2.45 9.94
CA CYS A 292 15.15 -1.73 9.24
C CYS A 292 14.65 -0.98 8.00
N GLU A 293 13.79 -1.60 7.21
CA GLU A 293 13.14 -1.06 6.02
C GLU A 293 12.16 0.07 6.37
N ASP A 294 11.38 -0.10 7.43
CA ASP A 294 10.40 0.87 7.91
C ASP A 294 11.07 2.19 8.31
N ARG A 295 12.16 2.05 9.07
CA ARG A 295 12.98 3.18 9.53
C ARG A 295 13.70 3.82 8.36
N ALA A 296 14.19 3.03 7.41
CA ALA A 296 14.86 3.53 6.22
C ALA A 296 13.92 4.34 5.32
N ALA A 297 12.70 3.85 5.08
CA ALA A 297 11.69 4.57 4.30
C ALA A 297 11.28 5.90 4.97
N LEU A 298 11.01 5.89 6.28
CA LEU A 298 10.67 7.10 7.03
C LEU A 298 11.84 8.11 7.03
N PHE A 299 13.06 7.65 7.27
CA PHE A 299 14.25 8.51 7.28
C PHE A 299 14.54 9.13 5.91
N ALA A 300 14.42 8.35 4.84
CA ALA A 300 14.58 8.84 3.47
C ALA A 300 13.58 9.95 3.17
N TRP A 301 12.29 9.70 3.44
CA TRP A 301 11.24 10.70 3.25
C TRP A 301 11.48 11.99 4.05
N LEU A 302 11.90 11.89 5.31
CA LEU A 302 12.22 13.06 6.14
C LEU A 302 13.41 13.86 5.59
N THR A 303 14.46 13.17 5.16
CA THR A 303 15.68 13.77 4.61
C THR A 303 15.39 14.53 3.32
N GLU A 304 14.66 13.90 2.39
CA GLU A 304 14.23 14.56 1.15
C GLU A 304 13.27 15.73 1.42
N SER A 305 12.34 15.55 2.37
CA SER A 305 11.31 16.55 2.66
C SER A 305 11.87 17.80 3.34
N LEU A 306 12.73 17.65 4.36
CA LEU A 306 13.27 18.77 5.14
C LEU A 306 14.57 19.33 4.55
N LEU A 307 15.48 18.46 4.10
CA LEU A 307 16.84 18.85 3.75
C LEU A 307 17.06 18.98 2.25
N LYS A 308 16.13 18.48 1.42
CA LYS A 308 16.24 18.47 -0.06
C LYS A 308 17.50 17.72 -0.55
N LEU A 309 17.97 16.77 0.24
CA LEU A 309 19.11 15.91 -0.11
C LEU A 309 18.61 14.64 -0.78
N ASP A 310 19.32 14.22 -1.82
CA ASP A 310 19.05 12.99 -2.57
C ASP A 310 19.46 11.77 -1.71
N VAL A 311 18.59 10.76 -1.64
CA VAL A 311 18.75 9.56 -0.82
C VAL A 311 18.60 8.32 -1.69
N VAL A 312 19.39 7.29 -1.41
CA VAL A 312 19.25 5.97 -2.04
C VAL A 312 19.07 4.88 -1.00
N ILE A 313 18.38 3.81 -1.38
CA ILE A 313 18.29 2.58 -0.59
C ILE A 313 19.64 1.87 -0.64
N VAL A 314 20.08 1.37 0.51
CA VAL A 314 21.29 0.55 0.65
C VAL A 314 20.88 -0.84 1.14
N GLU A 315 21.06 -1.83 0.29
CA GLU A 315 20.72 -3.23 0.59
C GLU A 315 22.00 -4.02 0.92
N PHE A 316 22.09 -4.49 2.16
CA PHE A 316 23.01 -5.54 2.57
C PHE A 316 22.23 -6.87 2.68
N PRO A 317 22.91 -8.03 2.63
CA PRO A 317 22.25 -9.31 2.89
C PRO A 317 21.58 -9.33 4.27
N GLY A 318 20.24 -9.26 4.29
CA GLY A 318 19.42 -9.25 5.49
C GLY A 318 19.33 -7.91 6.23
N HIS A 319 19.68 -6.79 5.59
CA HIS A 319 19.56 -5.46 6.21
C HIS A 319 19.36 -4.35 5.19
N VAL A 320 18.40 -3.48 5.46
CA VAL A 320 18.10 -2.29 4.66
C VAL A 320 18.52 -1.04 5.43
N ALA A 321 19.22 -0.14 4.74
CA ALA A 321 19.62 1.16 5.25
C ALA A 321 19.44 2.23 4.15
N THR A 322 19.94 3.44 4.42
CA THR A 322 19.95 4.52 3.42
C THR A 322 21.36 5.08 3.22
N ALA A 323 21.58 5.78 2.12
CA ALA A 323 22.75 6.63 1.96
C ALA A 323 22.35 7.99 1.36
N VAL A 324 22.96 9.06 1.87
CA VAL A 324 22.60 10.45 1.54
C VAL A 324 23.69 11.09 0.70
N GLN A 325 23.31 11.83 -0.34
CA GLN A 325 24.22 12.63 -1.13
C GLN A 325 24.38 14.02 -0.54
N PHE A 326 25.47 14.22 0.21
CA PHE A 326 25.87 15.52 0.72
C PHE A 326 26.47 16.40 -0.39
N SER A 327 26.26 17.72 -0.30
CA SER A 327 26.89 18.70 -1.20
C SER A 327 28.38 18.87 -0.90
N GLN A 328 28.76 18.73 0.37
CA GLN A 328 30.15 18.71 0.82
C GLN A 328 30.63 17.30 1.13
N LYS A 329 31.95 17.09 1.11
CA LYS A 329 32.54 15.80 1.46
C LYS A 329 32.28 15.49 2.93
N SER A 330 31.46 14.48 3.17
CA SER A 330 31.26 13.83 4.46
C SER A 330 32.36 12.81 4.74
N ASN A 331 32.61 12.56 6.03
CA ASN A 331 33.52 11.51 6.49
C ASN A 331 32.81 10.14 6.53
N GLY A 332 33.59 9.07 6.61
CA GLY A 332 33.10 7.71 6.77
C GLY A 332 32.77 6.99 5.47
N ASP A 333 32.03 5.90 5.58
CA ASP A 333 31.76 4.97 4.49
C ASP A 333 30.80 5.57 3.47
N ASN A 334 31.14 5.39 2.21
CA ASN A 334 30.41 5.96 1.09
C ASN A 334 30.65 5.14 -0.19
N TRP A 335 29.68 5.21 -1.08
CA TRP A 335 29.72 4.53 -2.38
C TRP A 335 29.36 5.49 -3.50
N LYS A 336 29.78 5.16 -4.72
CA LYS A 336 29.37 5.89 -5.93
C LYS A 336 28.17 5.20 -6.56
N PHE A 337 27.17 5.97 -6.92
CA PHE A 337 25.99 5.51 -7.65
C PHE A 337 25.55 6.60 -8.62
N ASN A 338 25.32 6.24 -9.88
CA ASN A 338 24.95 7.18 -10.96
C ASN A 338 25.82 8.46 -11.01
N GLY A 339 27.13 8.32 -10.80
CA GLY A 339 28.09 9.42 -10.82
C GLY A 339 28.13 10.31 -9.56
N LYS A 340 27.21 10.12 -8.62
CA LYS A 340 27.16 10.83 -7.33
C LYS A 340 27.77 9.99 -6.21
N ARG A 341 28.20 10.64 -5.13
CA ARG A 341 28.72 9.99 -3.91
C ARG A 341 27.63 10.01 -2.84
N TYR A 342 27.28 8.84 -2.32
CA TYR A 342 26.31 8.67 -1.26
C TYR A 342 27.01 8.12 -0.01
N THR A 343 26.76 8.72 1.13
CA THR A 343 27.35 8.35 2.42
C THR A 343 26.33 7.61 3.26
N ILE A 344 26.72 6.49 3.86
CA ILE A 344 25.81 5.66 4.67
C ILE A 344 25.12 6.50 5.74
N ALA A 345 23.82 6.32 5.92
CA ALA A 345 23.01 6.88 6.97
C ALA A 345 22.03 5.80 7.42
N ASP A 346 22.39 5.06 8.45
CA ASP A 346 21.63 3.88 8.90
C ASP A 346 20.70 4.27 10.08
N PRO A 347 19.38 4.31 9.87
CA PRO A 347 18.43 4.68 10.92
C PRO A 347 18.13 3.54 11.91
N THR A 348 18.74 2.37 11.71
CA THR A 348 18.62 1.20 12.60
C THR A 348 19.89 1.01 13.43
N TYR A 349 21.03 1.54 12.98
CA TYR A 349 22.26 1.55 13.77
C TYR A 349 22.18 2.60 14.89
N ILE A 350 21.65 2.20 16.04
CA ILE A 350 21.47 3.07 17.21
C ILE A 350 22.77 3.80 17.57
N ASN A 351 22.66 5.12 17.79
CA ASN A 351 23.78 6.02 18.10
C ASN A 351 24.78 6.29 16.98
N ALA A 352 24.55 5.75 15.77
CA ALA A 352 25.39 6.03 14.62
C ALA A 352 25.06 7.38 13.97
N ASN A 353 26.11 8.04 13.48
CA ASN A 353 26.02 9.21 12.61
C ASN A 353 26.19 8.78 11.15
N ALA A 354 25.88 9.70 10.23
CA ALA A 354 26.21 9.51 8.82
C ALA A 354 27.70 9.18 8.64
N GLY A 355 27.99 8.21 7.79
CA GLY A 355 29.32 7.67 7.53
C GLY A 355 29.68 6.44 8.35
N MET A 356 28.84 6.00 9.30
CA MET A 356 29.10 4.83 10.13
C MET A 356 28.32 3.61 9.63
N THR A 357 29.02 2.61 9.09
CA THR A 357 28.44 1.30 8.77
C THR A 357 28.48 0.39 9.99
N MET A 358 27.43 -0.41 10.21
CA MET A 358 27.43 -1.43 11.26
C MET A 358 28.64 -2.36 11.12
N PRO A 359 29.30 -2.77 12.23
CA PRO A 359 30.52 -3.59 12.18
C PRO A 359 30.39 -4.86 11.33
N GLN A 360 29.24 -5.56 11.37
CA GLN A 360 29.04 -6.78 10.58
C GLN A 360 28.95 -6.57 9.06
N TYR A 361 28.86 -5.31 8.61
CA TYR A 361 28.71 -4.94 7.19
C TYR A 361 29.90 -4.15 6.63
N GLN A 362 30.90 -3.77 7.44
CA GLN A 362 32.05 -2.95 7.01
C GLN A 362 32.87 -3.54 5.83
N SER A 363 32.86 -4.87 5.68
CA SER A 363 33.57 -5.58 4.60
C SER A 363 32.66 -6.07 3.47
N LYS A 364 31.36 -5.75 3.52
CA LYS A 364 30.38 -6.16 2.51
C LYS A 364 30.10 -4.98 1.58
N ALA A 365 30.14 -5.21 0.27
CA ALA A 365 29.65 -4.24 -0.69
C ALA A 365 28.11 -4.29 -0.73
N PRO A 366 27.41 -3.19 -0.45
CA PRO A 366 25.95 -3.16 -0.59
C PRO A 366 25.53 -2.96 -2.05
N THR A 367 24.26 -3.23 -2.32
CA THR A 367 23.58 -2.77 -3.55
C THR A 367 22.92 -1.44 -3.27
N LEU A 368 23.11 -0.45 -4.16
CA LEU A 368 22.43 0.84 -4.09
C LEU A 368 21.28 0.87 -5.10
N VAL A 369 20.10 1.31 -4.64
CA VAL A 369 18.88 1.35 -5.44
C VAL A 369 18.22 2.72 -5.30
N ALA A 370 17.83 3.32 -6.43
CA ALA A 370 17.01 4.53 -6.46
C ALA A 370 15.52 4.17 -6.33
N PHE A 371 14.72 5.11 -5.83
CA PHE A 371 13.28 4.95 -5.63
C PHE A 371 12.50 6.13 -6.18
#